data_AF-A0A7I4CJB5-F1
#
_entry.id   AF-A0A7I4CJB5-F1
#
_cell.length_a   1.000
_cell.length_b   1.000
_cell.length_c   1.000
_cell.angle_alpha   90.00
_cell.angle_beta   90.00
_cell.angle_gamma   90.00
#
_symmetry.space_group_name_H-M   'P 1'
#
loop_
_entity.id
_entity.type
_entity.pdbx_description
1 polymer ?
#
loop_
_entity_poly.entity_id
_entity_poly.type
_entity_poly.pdbx_seq_one_letter_code
_entity_poly.pdbx_strand_id
1 'polypeptide(L)'
;MHVSLRLIQNRGSLIAMSEEQDVIELERDYTGTKHIPIFVMLPLDAINSRNEIDDLKSLRNDLNMLKKTSVDGVMVDCWWGLVEAKGPKVYDWSGYKNLFEIVRELQLKLQVVMSFHQCGGNVGDDTFIPLPQWVREVGKENPDIFFTNRKNKRNPECLTWGVDEEPVLRGRTGLEVYRDFMENFRQEMTEFFHDGTIVEIEVGLGPCGELRYPSYPETQGWVYPGIGEFQCYDKYLLKGLKEVAEAQGHKGWGKPPSNTGSYNSKPQYTEFFRDGGDYDSYYGRFFLGWYSKTLIEHGDRVLSIAITVFSGTKIAAKISGIHWWYQTASHAAELTCGYYNTSFRDGYSSIAQMFAKHKATFNFTCVELLTSEQNKYHPEAMADPEGLVQQVFKSVWGAGVSVASENALACYDRRGYNKILENAKPRIDSERNVVSFTYLRLNPELMEHDNYLEFTRFVRRLHGKSISDLPVVMPKPKTVPKMAKKHEKVLNPLISASKM
;
A
#
# COMPACT_ATOMS: atom_id res chain seq x y z
N MET A 1 -68.91 31.51 -17.69
CA MET A 1 -69.17 30.54 -18.77
C MET A 1 -68.57 29.21 -18.29
N HIS A 2 -69.35 28.29 -17.70
CA HIS A 2 -69.95 27.12 -18.39
C HIS A 2 -68.94 26.50 -19.38
N VAL A 3 -68.47 25.26 -19.21
CA VAL A 3 -69.28 24.02 -19.18
C VAL A 3 -68.57 22.89 -18.40
N SER A 4 -69.35 22.19 -17.57
CA SER A 4 -69.09 20.85 -17.03
C SER A 4 -69.22 19.77 -18.10
N LEU A 5 -68.41 18.70 -18.03
CA LEU A 5 -68.90 17.35 -18.35
C LEU A 5 -68.18 16.29 -17.50
N ARG A 6 -68.98 15.35 -17.03
CA ARG A 6 -68.75 14.38 -15.96
C ARG A 6 -68.17 13.06 -16.46
N LEU A 7 -67.45 12.41 -15.53
CA LEU A 7 -67.40 10.96 -15.20
C LEU A 7 -66.98 9.94 -16.28
N ILE A 8 -65.98 9.11 -15.94
CA ILE A 8 -66.18 7.71 -15.52
C ILE A 8 -64.93 7.26 -14.72
N GLN A 9 -65.18 6.70 -13.53
CA GLN A 9 -64.21 5.98 -12.71
C GLN A 9 -63.81 4.67 -13.41
N ASN A 10 -62.52 4.34 -13.39
CA ASN A 10 -62.14 2.95 -13.20
C ASN A 10 -60.85 2.87 -12.38
N ARG A 11 -60.95 2.26 -11.19
CA ARG A 11 -59.84 1.93 -10.31
C ARG A 11 -59.17 0.66 -10.83
N GLY A 12 -57.86 0.71 -11.02
CA GLY A 12 -57.01 -0.45 -11.23
C GLY A 12 -55.58 -0.08 -10.89
N SER A 13 -55.06 -0.66 -9.82
CA SER A 13 -53.74 -0.40 -9.25
C SER A 13 -52.61 -0.72 -10.22
N LEU A 14 -51.75 0.26 -10.51
CA LEU A 14 -50.41 0.02 -11.05
C LEU A 14 -49.44 -0.05 -9.86
N ILE A 15 -49.20 -1.27 -9.37
CA ILE A 15 -47.96 -1.58 -8.66
C ILE A 15 -46.95 -1.90 -9.77
N ALA A 16 -46.09 -0.93 -10.08
CA ALA A 16 -44.89 -1.20 -10.87
C ALA A 16 -43.91 -1.91 -9.93
N MET A 17 -43.89 -3.24 -9.99
CA MET A 17 -42.79 -4.03 -9.45
C MET A 17 -41.62 -3.88 -10.44
N SER A 18 -40.62 -3.09 -10.07
CA SER A 18 -39.30 -3.19 -10.70
C SER A 18 -38.64 -4.45 -10.14
N GLU A 19 -38.65 -5.53 -10.93
CA GLU A 19 -37.74 -6.65 -10.69
C GLU A 19 -36.31 -6.14 -10.90
N GLU A 20 -35.62 -5.79 -9.81
CA GLU A 20 -34.16 -5.88 -9.77
C GLU A 20 -33.81 -7.35 -9.98
N GLN A 21 -33.50 -7.72 -11.21
CA GLN A 21 -32.78 -8.97 -11.47
C GLN A 21 -31.42 -8.81 -10.82
N ASP A 22 -31.25 -9.41 -9.64
CA ASP A 22 -29.95 -9.74 -9.07
C ASP A 22 -29.17 -10.53 -10.12
N VAL A 23 -28.36 -9.84 -10.92
CA VAL A 23 -27.31 -10.49 -11.69
C VAL A 23 -26.34 -11.03 -10.65
N ILE A 24 -26.43 -12.33 -10.37
CA ILE A 24 -25.41 -13.04 -9.59
C ILE A 24 -24.12 -12.88 -10.38
N GLU A 25 -23.30 -11.91 -9.99
CA GLU A 25 -21.98 -11.71 -10.56
C GLU A 25 -21.17 -12.95 -10.17
N LEU A 26 -20.99 -13.88 -11.11
CA LEU A 26 -20.24 -15.10 -10.85
C LEU A 26 -18.80 -14.74 -10.49
N GLU A 27 -18.43 -15.00 -9.25
CA GLU A 27 -17.07 -14.82 -8.78
C GLU A 27 -16.10 -15.63 -9.64
N ARG A 28 -14.96 -15.03 -9.98
CA ARG A 28 -13.92 -15.70 -10.78
C ARG A 28 -13.40 -16.96 -10.07
N ASP A 29 -13.33 -18.08 -10.76
CA ASP A 29 -12.60 -19.24 -10.23
C ASP A 29 -11.08 -18.98 -10.32
N TYR A 30 -10.38 -19.16 -9.19
CA TYR A 30 -8.92 -19.04 -9.08
C TYR A 30 -8.23 -20.40 -8.95
N THR A 31 -8.98 -21.50 -9.01
CA THR A 31 -8.44 -22.86 -8.91
C THR A 31 -7.38 -23.11 -9.99
N GLY A 32 -6.21 -23.60 -9.58
CA GLY A 32 -5.09 -23.87 -10.48
C GLY A 32 -4.27 -22.64 -10.87
N THR A 33 -4.63 -21.43 -10.43
CA THR A 33 -3.76 -20.25 -10.60
C THR A 33 -2.50 -20.36 -9.73
N LYS A 34 -1.46 -19.59 -10.07
CA LYS A 34 -0.19 -19.56 -9.34
C LYS A 34 -0.42 -19.30 -7.84
N HIS A 35 0.27 -20.00 -6.96
CA HIS A 35 0.27 -19.69 -5.52
C HIS A 35 0.88 -18.31 -5.29
N ILE A 36 0.16 -17.42 -4.62
CA ILE A 36 0.70 -16.16 -4.10
C ILE A 36 0.79 -16.31 -2.58
N PRO A 37 1.99 -16.20 -1.99
CA PRO A 37 2.14 -16.32 -0.54
C PRO A 37 1.43 -15.16 0.16
N ILE A 38 0.78 -15.47 1.28
CA ILE A 38 0.13 -14.50 2.13
C ILE A 38 0.79 -14.44 3.51
N PHE A 39 1.02 -13.21 3.96
CA PHE A 39 1.48 -12.90 5.30
C PHE A 39 0.40 -12.12 6.05
N VAL A 40 0.44 -12.15 7.37
CA VAL A 40 -0.45 -11.35 8.21
C VAL A 40 0.42 -10.46 9.10
N MET A 41 0.16 -9.15 9.10
CA MET A 41 0.83 -8.25 10.04
C MET A 41 0.46 -8.63 11.47
N LEU A 42 1.43 -8.76 12.37
CA LEU A 42 1.17 -8.95 13.80
C LEU A 42 0.60 -7.66 14.41
N PRO A 43 0.09 -7.62 15.65
CA PRO A 43 -0.24 -6.36 16.33
C PRO A 43 0.95 -5.39 16.36
N LEU A 44 0.69 -4.07 16.32
CA LEU A 44 1.75 -3.04 16.34
C LEU A 44 2.61 -3.10 17.61
N ASP A 45 1.99 -3.53 18.71
CA ASP A 45 2.57 -3.72 20.04
C ASP A 45 2.94 -5.18 20.34
N ALA A 46 3.07 -6.04 19.33
CA ALA A 46 3.49 -7.44 19.50
C ALA A 46 4.78 -7.56 20.34
N ILE A 47 5.65 -6.55 20.24
CA ILE A 47 6.68 -6.24 21.24
C ILE A 47 6.32 -4.91 21.89
N ASN A 48 6.11 -4.93 23.21
CA ASN A 48 5.67 -3.77 23.98
C ASN A 48 6.83 -2.78 24.25
N SER A 49 6.52 -1.66 24.93
CA SER A 49 7.49 -0.63 25.33
C SER A 49 8.62 -1.11 26.27
N ARG A 50 8.49 -2.30 26.87
CA ARG A 50 9.54 -2.94 27.70
C ARG A 50 10.42 -3.90 26.90
N ASN A 51 10.22 -4.00 25.58
CA ASN A 51 10.89 -4.97 24.71
C ASN A 51 10.50 -6.44 25.02
N GLU A 52 9.23 -6.67 25.36
CA GLU A 52 8.69 -7.97 25.77
C GLU A 52 7.37 -8.28 25.04
N ILE A 53 6.97 -9.55 25.02
CA ILE A 53 5.63 -9.96 24.57
C ILE A 53 4.70 -9.96 25.79
N ASP A 54 3.62 -9.17 25.76
CA ASP A 54 2.70 -9.05 26.90
C ASP A 54 1.94 -10.35 27.23
N ASP A 55 1.29 -10.96 26.23
CA ASP A 55 0.60 -12.25 26.38
C ASP A 55 1.12 -13.28 25.37
N LEU A 56 2.19 -13.97 25.79
CA LEU A 56 2.79 -15.06 25.03
C LEU A 56 1.79 -16.16 24.67
N LYS A 57 0.85 -16.48 25.56
CA LYS A 57 -0.10 -17.58 25.35
C LYS A 57 -1.13 -17.20 24.30
N SER A 58 -1.70 -15.99 24.40
CA SER A 58 -2.66 -15.50 23.41
C SER A 58 -2.02 -15.42 22.02
N LEU A 59 -0.84 -14.78 21.92
CA LEU A 59 -0.15 -14.66 20.64
C LEU A 59 0.13 -16.02 20.00
N ARG A 60 0.59 -17.01 20.78
CA ARG A 60 0.80 -18.38 20.28
C ARG A 60 -0.50 -19.03 19.80
N ASN A 61 -1.63 -18.78 20.45
CA ASN A 61 -2.92 -19.30 20.00
C ASN A 61 -3.34 -18.66 18.68
N ASP A 62 -3.19 -17.34 18.56
CA ASP A 62 -3.54 -16.59 17.34
C ASP A 62 -2.69 -17.02 16.15
N LEU A 63 -1.38 -17.16 16.34
CA LEU A 63 -0.46 -17.68 15.32
C LEU A 63 -0.80 -19.12 14.90
N ASN A 64 -1.20 -19.98 15.84
CA ASN A 64 -1.67 -21.33 15.53
C ASN A 64 -2.98 -21.31 14.73
N MET A 65 -3.88 -20.37 15.02
CA MET A 65 -5.11 -20.18 14.25
C MET A 65 -4.80 -19.72 12.83
N LEU A 66 -3.93 -18.72 12.66
CA LEU A 66 -3.45 -18.32 11.32
C LEU A 66 -2.80 -19.49 10.56
N LYS A 67 -1.99 -20.31 11.23
CA LYS A 67 -1.37 -21.47 10.59
C LYS A 67 -2.41 -22.45 10.03
N LYS A 68 -3.54 -22.63 10.71
CA LYS A 68 -4.64 -23.51 10.27
C LYS A 68 -5.36 -22.99 9.02
N THR A 69 -5.31 -21.68 8.73
CA THR A 69 -5.84 -21.13 7.47
C THR A 69 -4.89 -21.32 6.29
N SER A 70 -3.71 -21.91 6.54
CA SER A 70 -2.61 -22.11 5.59
C SER A 70 -1.83 -20.83 5.24
N VAL A 71 -1.97 -19.75 5.99
CA VAL A 71 -1.11 -18.56 5.87
C VAL A 71 0.38 -18.96 5.83
N ASP A 72 1.13 -18.34 4.93
CA ASP A 72 2.53 -18.68 4.67
C ASP A 72 3.46 -18.12 5.75
N GLY A 73 3.11 -16.98 6.33
CA GLY A 73 3.90 -16.33 7.36
C GLY A 73 3.25 -15.11 8.01
N VAL A 74 4.05 -14.36 8.75
CA VAL A 74 3.65 -13.11 9.40
C VAL A 74 4.63 -12.00 9.09
N MET A 75 4.18 -10.76 9.23
CA MET A 75 4.99 -9.56 9.13
C MET A 75 5.08 -8.88 10.50
N VAL A 76 6.27 -8.38 10.87
CA VAL A 76 6.49 -7.67 12.13
C VAL A 76 7.37 -6.44 11.95
N ASP A 77 6.98 -5.36 12.63
CA ASP A 77 7.77 -4.14 12.77
C ASP A 77 8.89 -4.30 13.80
N CYS A 78 10.15 -4.19 13.36
CA CYS A 78 11.30 -4.03 14.25
C CYS A 78 11.53 -2.55 14.53
N TRP A 79 10.92 -2.06 15.61
CA TRP A 79 10.91 -0.66 16.00
C TRP A 79 12.30 -0.17 16.44
N TRP A 80 12.85 0.78 15.69
CA TRP A 80 14.10 1.44 16.06
C TRP A 80 14.05 2.02 17.48
N GLY A 81 12.91 2.63 17.82
CA GLY A 81 12.61 3.22 19.13
C GLY A 81 12.71 2.27 20.32
N LEU A 82 12.46 0.97 20.12
CA LEU A 82 12.57 -0.05 21.17
C LEU A 82 13.97 -0.63 21.24
N VAL A 83 14.50 -1.02 20.08
CA VAL A 83 15.75 -1.79 20.00
C VAL A 83 16.96 -0.93 20.38
N GLU A 84 17.04 0.32 19.92
CA GLU A 84 18.16 1.24 20.23
C GLU A 84 17.77 2.27 21.31
N ALA A 85 16.83 1.93 22.20
CA ALA A 85 16.26 2.85 23.18
C ALA A 85 17.28 3.40 24.19
N LYS A 86 18.22 2.55 24.63
CA LYS A 86 19.16 2.82 25.73
C LYS A 86 20.28 3.79 25.35
N GLY A 87 20.52 3.99 24.05
CA GLY A 87 21.51 4.93 23.54
C GLY A 87 22.11 4.49 22.20
N PRO A 88 22.93 5.35 21.57
CA PRO A 88 23.58 5.06 20.30
C PRO A 88 24.36 3.73 20.35
N LYS A 89 24.08 2.85 19.38
CA LYS A 89 24.66 1.51 19.23
C LYS A 89 24.44 0.56 20.41
N VAL A 90 23.46 0.83 21.26
CA VAL A 90 23.05 -0.08 22.36
C VAL A 90 21.76 -0.76 21.95
N TYR A 91 21.91 -1.88 21.25
CA TYR A 91 20.80 -2.64 20.67
C TYR A 91 20.32 -3.76 21.61
N ASP A 92 19.01 -3.91 21.75
CA ASP A 92 18.37 -4.96 22.54
C ASP A 92 17.32 -5.70 21.69
N TRP A 93 17.68 -6.88 21.19
CA TRP A 93 16.82 -7.70 20.33
C TRP A 93 16.08 -8.80 21.09
N SER A 94 16.14 -8.83 22.41
CA SER A 94 15.66 -9.96 23.22
C SER A 94 14.18 -10.28 22.99
N GLY A 95 13.30 -9.26 22.99
CA GLY A 95 11.87 -9.42 22.67
C GLY A 95 11.63 -10.01 21.28
N TYR A 96 12.31 -9.46 20.28
CA TYR A 96 12.22 -9.92 18.89
C TYR A 96 12.74 -11.34 18.68
N LYS A 97 13.86 -11.72 19.33
CA LYS A 97 14.37 -13.10 19.27
C LYS A 97 13.34 -14.09 19.81
N ASN A 98 12.73 -13.78 20.96
CA ASN A 98 11.67 -14.62 21.53
C ASN A 98 10.48 -14.76 20.56
N LEU A 99 10.06 -13.66 19.94
CA LEU A 99 9.01 -13.69 18.93
C LEU A 99 9.38 -14.56 17.71
N PHE A 100 10.61 -14.43 17.22
CA PHE A 100 11.06 -15.14 16.02
C PHE A 100 11.18 -16.64 16.30
N GLU A 101 11.56 -17.05 17.51
CA GLU A 101 11.51 -18.44 17.95
C GLU A 101 10.09 -19.01 17.89
N ILE A 102 9.09 -18.28 18.37
CA ILE A 102 7.69 -18.71 18.30
C ILE A 102 7.26 -18.92 16.85
N VAL A 103 7.56 -17.96 15.98
CA VAL A 103 7.22 -18.03 14.54
C VAL A 103 7.91 -19.24 13.89
N ARG A 104 9.18 -19.47 14.21
CA ARG A 104 9.98 -20.61 13.75
C ARG A 104 9.40 -21.96 14.22
N GLU A 105 9.08 -22.09 15.50
CA GLU A 105 8.47 -23.29 16.09
C GLU A 105 7.12 -23.63 15.44
N LEU A 106 6.34 -22.62 15.06
CA LEU A 106 5.06 -22.78 14.37
C LEU A 106 5.21 -22.95 12.85
N GLN A 107 6.44 -22.98 12.34
CA GLN A 107 6.77 -23.15 10.92
C GLN A 107 6.08 -22.11 10.03
N LEU A 108 5.99 -20.87 10.52
CA LEU A 108 5.57 -19.71 9.75
C LEU A 108 6.82 -19.00 9.22
N LYS A 109 6.70 -18.34 8.06
CA LYS A 109 7.75 -17.46 7.54
C LYS A 109 7.62 -16.06 8.11
N LEU A 110 8.70 -15.28 8.03
CA LEU A 110 8.77 -13.95 8.59
C LEU A 110 9.20 -12.91 7.55
N GLN A 111 8.36 -11.90 7.37
CA GLN A 111 8.75 -10.62 6.79
C GLN A 111 9.08 -9.66 7.95
N VAL A 112 10.26 -9.04 7.91
CA VAL A 112 10.67 -8.13 8.98
C VAL A 112 10.80 -6.71 8.44
N VAL A 113 10.12 -5.76 9.07
CA VAL A 113 10.20 -4.35 8.71
C VAL A 113 11.27 -3.67 9.56
N MET A 114 12.23 -3.00 8.91
CA MET A 114 13.19 -2.11 9.59
C MET A 114 12.50 -0.76 9.86
N SER A 115 11.81 -0.66 10.99
CA SER A 115 10.89 0.44 11.28
C SER A 115 11.64 1.63 11.89
N PHE A 116 12.25 2.44 11.02
CA PHE A 116 12.96 3.70 11.35
C PHE A 116 12.02 4.90 11.58
N HIS A 117 10.79 4.63 11.99
CA HIS A 117 9.74 5.61 12.19
C HIS A 117 9.00 5.35 13.51
N GLN A 118 8.24 6.34 13.95
CA GLN A 118 7.34 6.23 15.09
C GLN A 118 6.07 5.46 14.71
N CYS A 119 5.61 4.59 15.60
CA CYS A 119 4.23 4.11 15.62
C CYS A 119 3.38 5.08 16.44
N GLY A 120 2.21 5.47 15.95
CA GLY A 120 1.29 6.38 16.62
C GLY A 120 1.19 7.73 15.90
N GLY A 121 -0.04 8.19 15.69
CA GLY A 121 -0.34 9.49 15.06
C GLY A 121 -0.74 9.41 13.59
N ASN A 122 -0.85 8.20 13.02
CA ASN A 122 -1.45 7.93 11.73
C ASN A 122 -2.72 7.07 11.86
N VAL A 123 -3.51 6.97 10.79
CA VAL A 123 -4.73 6.15 10.74
C VAL A 123 -4.40 4.70 11.10
N GLY A 124 -5.10 4.15 12.10
CA GLY A 124 -4.99 2.75 12.49
C GLY A 124 -3.92 2.43 13.52
N ASP A 125 -3.13 3.42 13.97
CA ASP A 125 -2.19 3.22 15.09
C ASP A 125 -2.94 3.27 16.42
N ASP A 126 -2.96 2.16 17.15
CA ASP A 126 -3.53 2.02 18.50
C ASP A 126 -2.48 2.06 19.62
N THR A 127 -1.19 2.09 19.25
CA THR A 127 -0.06 2.17 20.15
C THR A 127 0.84 3.36 19.83
N PHE A 128 1.74 3.69 20.76
CA PHE A 128 2.68 4.80 20.60
C PHE A 128 4.12 4.33 20.90
N ILE A 129 4.91 4.21 19.85
CA ILE A 129 6.33 3.81 19.90
C ILE A 129 7.14 4.91 19.21
N PRO A 130 7.71 5.87 19.94
CA PRO A 130 8.45 6.99 19.35
C PRO A 130 9.83 6.56 18.85
N LEU A 131 10.50 7.42 18.09
CA LEU A 131 11.94 7.31 17.84
C LEU A 131 12.74 7.21 19.16
N PRO A 132 13.97 6.66 19.14
CA PRO A 132 14.77 6.52 20.35
C PRO A 132 14.89 7.83 21.13
N GLN A 133 14.86 7.73 22.46
CA GLN A 133 14.92 8.89 23.35
C GLN A 133 16.13 9.79 23.04
N TRP A 134 17.28 9.19 22.75
CA TRP A 134 18.50 9.93 22.42
C TRP A 134 18.40 10.74 21.12
N VAL A 135 17.61 10.30 20.14
CA VAL A 135 17.33 11.03 18.89
C VAL A 135 16.39 12.19 19.17
N ARG A 136 15.36 11.95 19.98
CA ARG A 136 14.41 13.00 20.40
C ARG A 136 15.10 14.09 21.21
N GLU A 137 16.13 13.75 21.99
CA GLU A 137 17.00 14.72 22.67
C GLU A 137 17.81 15.57 21.68
N VAL A 138 18.43 14.96 20.68
CA VAL A 138 19.10 15.69 19.59
C VAL A 138 18.09 16.63 18.89
N GLY A 139 16.86 16.17 18.66
CA GLY A 139 15.80 16.97 18.05
C GLY A 139 15.32 18.17 18.88
N LYS A 140 15.54 18.17 20.21
CA LYS A 140 15.29 19.36 21.05
C LYS A 140 16.34 20.44 20.83
N GLU A 141 17.59 20.04 20.60
CA GLU A 141 18.72 20.95 20.36
C GLU A 141 18.78 21.41 18.89
N ASN A 142 18.48 20.49 17.96
CA ASN A 142 18.44 20.73 16.53
C ASN A 142 17.12 20.21 15.94
N PRO A 143 16.03 21.00 15.97
CA PRO A 143 14.71 20.58 15.47
C PRO A 143 14.69 20.33 13.95
N ASP A 144 15.69 20.80 13.21
CA ASP A 144 15.82 20.56 11.77
C ASP A 144 16.26 19.13 11.41
N ILE A 145 16.44 18.22 12.37
CA ILE A 145 16.54 16.78 12.06
C ILE A 145 15.20 16.15 11.64
N PHE A 146 14.12 16.90 11.74
CA PHE A 146 12.76 16.44 11.45
C PHE A 146 12.16 17.17 10.26
N PHE A 147 11.29 16.48 9.51
CA PHE A 147 10.51 17.10 8.45
C PHE A 147 9.71 18.29 8.97
N THR A 148 9.61 19.33 8.15
CA THR A 148 9.09 20.62 8.59
C THR A 148 8.19 21.22 7.53
N ASN A 149 7.01 21.65 7.95
CA ASN A 149 6.06 22.35 7.07
C ASN A 149 6.31 23.86 7.02
N ARG A 150 5.53 24.55 6.19
CA ARG A 150 5.66 26.00 5.99
C ARG A 150 5.43 26.84 7.26
N LYS A 151 4.67 26.30 8.21
CA LYS A 151 4.39 26.93 9.51
C LYS A 151 5.46 26.59 10.56
N ASN A 152 6.59 26.02 10.14
CA ASN A 152 7.69 25.62 11.00
C ASN A 152 7.30 24.56 12.05
N LYS A 153 6.22 23.80 11.81
CA LYS A 153 5.86 22.65 12.65
C LYS A 153 6.74 21.47 12.27
N ARG A 154 7.29 20.80 13.28
CA ARG A 154 8.19 19.65 13.14
C ARG A 154 7.38 18.37 13.22
N ASN A 155 7.67 17.40 12.35
CA ASN A 155 7.14 16.05 12.46
C ASN A 155 8.23 15.10 13.00
N PRO A 156 8.15 14.67 14.27
CA PRO A 156 9.15 13.81 14.90
C PRO A 156 9.01 12.32 14.55
N GLU A 157 8.11 11.96 13.62
CA GLU A 157 7.83 10.57 13.25
C GLU A 157 9.03 9.86 12.61
N CYS A 158 9.82 10.57 11.81
CA CYS A 158 11.06 10.05 11.21
C CYS A 158 12.05 11.20 10.99
N LEU A 159 13.30 10.87 10.66
CA LEU A 159 14.32 11.86 10.31
C LEU A 159 14.01 12.47 8.94
N THR A 160 14.27 13.77 8.77
CA THR A 160 14.27 14.38 7.43
C THR A 160 15.41 13.81 6.60
N TRP A 161 15.18 13.57 5.32
CA TRP A 161 16.23 13.11 4.41
C TRP A 161 17.36 14.13 4.21
N GLY A 162 17.14 15.38 4.62
CA GLY A 162 18.19 16.40 4.69
C GLY A 162 19.34 16.05 5.63
N VAL A 163 19.16 15.10 6.57
CA VAL A 163 20.23 14.64 7.47
C VAL A 163 20.82 13.27 7.12
N ASP A 164 20.49 12.73 5.95
CA ASP A 164 21.04 11.45 5.47
C ASP A 164 22.57 11.41 5.53
N GLU A 165 23.23 12.51 5.15
CA GLU A 165 24.69 12.63 5.04
C GLU A 165 25.29 13.63 6.05
N GLU A 166 24.47 14.18 6.95
CA GLU A 166 24.91 15.19 7.93
C GLU A 166 25.20 14.53 9.29
N PRO A 167 26.39 14.67 9.89
CA PRO A 167 26.82 13.94 11.09
C PRO A 167 26.24 14.53 12.40
N VAL A 168 24.92 14.73 12.44
CA VAL A 168 24.21 15.48 13.48
C VAL A 168 23.55 14.59 14.53
N LEU A 169 23.69 13.26 14.42
CA LEU A 169 23.10 12.28 15.35
C LEU A 169 24.18 11.72 16.27
N ARG A 170 24.70 12.59 17.15
CA ARG A 170 25.83 12.29 18.06
C ARG A 170 27.09 11.81 17.29
N GLY A 171 27.40 12.49 16.19
CA GLY A 171 28.56 12.22 15.34
C GLY A 171 28.33 11.23 14.19
N ARG A 172 27.14 10.63 14.09
CA ARG A 172 26.71 9.80 12.95
C ARG A 172 25.77 10.55 12.01
N THR A 173 25.75 10.16 10.74
CA THR A 173 24.71 10.59 9.79
C THR A 173 23.44 9.74 9.89
N GLY A 174 22.34 10.18 9.28
CA GLY A 174 21.11 9.37 9.18
C GLY A 174 21.36 8.00 8.53
N LEU A 175 22.10 7.98 7.41
CA LEU A 175 22.44 6.74 6.72
C LEU A 175 23.32 5.80 7.55
N GLU A 176 24.23 6.34 8.36
CA GLU A 176 25.06 5.52 9.24
C GLU A 176 24.24 4.87 10.36
N VAL A 177 23.27 5.59 10.91
CA VAL A 177 22.32 5.05 11.90
C VAL A 177 21.54 3.87 11.29
N TYR A 178 20.99 4.04 10.09
CA TYR A 178 20.26 2.96 9.40
C TYR A 178 21.15 1.76 9.10
N ARG A 179 22.37 2.01 8.59
CA ARG A 179 23.37 0.96 8.32
C ARG A 179 23.73 0.18 9.57
N ASP A 180 24.13 0.86 10.65
CA ASP A 180 24.55 0.22 11.89
C ASP A 180 23.42 -0.65 12.47
N PHE A 181 22.18 -0.17 12.42
CA PHE A 181 21.00 -0.91 12.89
C PHE A 181 20.77 -2.18 12.07
N MET A 182 20.77 -2.07 10.73
CA MET A 182 20.59 -3.21 9.83
C MET A 182 21.73 -4.23 9.97
N GLU A 183 22.99 -3.77 10.08
CA GLU A 183 24.15 -4.65 10.27
C GLU A 183 24.05 -5.42 11.59
N ASN A 184 23.68 -4.74 12.67
CA ASN A 184 23.49 -5.40 13.95
C ASN A 184 22.33 -6.40 13.91
N PHE A 185 21.20 -6.05 13.28
CA PHE A 185 20.09 -6.98 13.07
C PHE A 185 20.52 -8.23 12.29
N ARG A 186 21.26 -8.05 11.18
CA ARG A 186 21.76 -9.16 10.36
C ARG A 186 22.64 -10.11 11.17
N GLN A 187 23.48 -9.57 12.04
CA GLN A 187 24.36 -10.35 12.92
C GLN A 187 23.55 -11.11 13.97
N GLU A 188 22.69 -10.42 14.70
CA GLU A 188 21.94 -10.96 15.84
C GLU A 188 20.89 -12.00 15.45
N MET A 189 20.37 -11.93 14.22
CA MET A 189 19.34 -12.85 13.70
C MET A 189 19.89 -13.88 12.72
N THR A 190 21.21 -14.11 12.69
CA THR A 190 21.88 -14.98 11.69
C THR A 190 21.24 -16.36 11.55
N GLU A 191 20.83 -16.98 12.64
CA GLU A 191 20.20 -18.30 12.62
C GLU A 191 18.87 -18.31 11.83
N PHE A 192 18.03 -17.29 11.99
CA PHE A 192 16.74 -17.17 11.32
C PHE A 192 16.87 -16.86 9.82
N PHE A 193 17.99 -16.26 9.41
CA PHE A 193 18.34 -16.14 7.99
C PHE A 193 18.82 -17.48 7.43
N HIS A 194 19.66 -18.21 8.18
CA HIS A 194 20.24 -19.49 7.72
C HIS A 194 19.21 -20.61 7.57
N ASP A 195 18.24 -20.71 8.49
CA ASP A 195 17.16 -21.70 8.40
C ASP A 195 16.00 -21.26 7.49
N GLY A 196 16.07 -20.03 6.97
CA GLY A 196 15.08 -19.45 6.08
C GLY A 196 13.75 -19.10 6.75
N THR A 197 13.72 -18.90 8.07
CA THR A 197 12.57 -18.34 8.78
C THR A 197 12.29 -16.92 8.29
N ILE A 198 13.32 -16.06 8.24
CA ILE A 198 13.24 -14.73 7.61
C ILE A 198 13.33 -14.89 6.10
N VAL A 199 12.31 -14.43 5.39
CA VAL A 199 12.23 -14.56 3.91
C VAL A 199 12.36 -13.24 3.17
N GLU A 200 12.12 -12.12 3.87
CA GLU A 200 12.16 -10.78 3.31
C GLU A 200 12.41 -9.74 4.39
N ILE A 201 13.17 -8.70 4.04
CA ILE A 201 13.33 -7.48 4.83
C ILE A 201 12.64 -6.34 4.10
N GLU A 202 11.63 -5.75 4.74
CA GLU A 202 11.07 -4.49 4.28
C GLU A 202 11.81 -3.33 4.95
N VAL A 203 12.31 -2.39 4.17
CA VAL A 203 13.12 -1.29 4.67
C VAL A 203 12.24 -0.05 4.80
N GLY A 204 12.10 0.48 6.03
CA GLY A 204 11.37 1.72 6.26
C GLY A 204 12.11 2.92 5.67
N LEU A 205 11.42 3.72 4.84
CA LEU A 205 12.02 4.85 4.10
C LEU A 205 11.43 6.22 4.47
N GLY A 206 10.61 6.29 5.51
CA GLY A 206 9.93 7.51 5.91
C GLY A 206 8.78 7.27 6.89
N PRO A 207 7.79 8.19 6.96
CA PRO A 207 6.63 8.07 7.83
C PRO A 207 5.83 6.80 7.50
N CYS A 208 5.30 6.11 8.51
CA CYS A 208 4.72 4.76 8.39
C CYS A 208 5.63 3.71 7.69
N GLY A 209 6.93 3.95 7.61
CA GLY A 209 7.87 3.13 6.84
C GLY A 209 7.81 3.33 5.32
N GLU A 210 6.94 4.23 4.85
CA GLU A 210 6.69 4.47 3.43
C GLU A 210 7.67 5.49 2.84
N LEU A 211 8.10 5.30 1.60
CA LEU A 211 8.92 6.27 0.89
C LEU A 211 8.05 7.45 0.42
N ARG A 212 7.81 8.40 1.32
CA ARG A 212 7.08 9.65 1.05
C ARG A 212 7.44 10.72 2.07
N TYR A 213 7.03 11.95 1.78
CA TYR A 213 6.98 12.99 2.80
C TYR A 213 5.77 12.83 3.74
N PRO A 214 5.85 13.31 4.99
CA PRO A 214 4.70 13.30 5.92
C PRO A 214 3.74 14.47 5.62
N SER A 215 3.11 14.46 4.44
CA SER A 215 2.32 15.59 3.94
C SER A 215 0.87 15.61 4.42
N TYR A 216 0.37 14.53 5.02
CA TYR A 216 -0.99 14.39 5.56
C TYR A 216 -1.04 13.98 7.06
N PRO A 217 -0.27 14.63 7.96
CA PRO A 217 -0.21 14.23 9.36
C PRO A 217 -1.48 14.62 10.12
N GLU A 218 -2.22 13.63 10.65
CA GLU A 218 -3.41 13.87 11.49
C GLU A 218 -3.07 14.69 12.74
N THR A 219 -1.89 14.44 13.32
CA THR A 219 -1.35 15.17 14.48
C THR A 219 -1.20 16.68 14.24
N GLN A 220 -1.20 17.13 12.99
CA GLN A 220 -1.15 18.56 12.64
C GLN A 220 -2.47 19.10 12.09
N GLY A 221 -3.54 18.31 12.16
CA GLY A 221 -4.90 18.67 11.80
C GLY A 221 -5.27 18.42 10.34
N TRP A 222 -4.49 17.60 9.61
CA TRP A 222 -4.94 17.12 8.32
C TRP A 222 -6.17 16.20 8.48
N VAL A 223 -7.12 16.30 7.55
CA VAL A 223 -8.30 15.44 7.47
C VAL A 223 -8.53 15.08 6.01
N TYR A 224 -8.87 13.81 5.75
CA TYR A 224 -9.22 13.36 4.41
C TYR A 224 -10.42 14.15 3.84
N PRO A 225 -10.40 14.57 2.56
CA PRO A 225 -9.38 14.36 1.55
C PRO A 225 -8.46 15.59 1.34
N GLY A 226 -7.91 16.22 2.38
CA GLY A 226 -7.04 17.40 2.21
C GLY A 226 -5.84 17.19 1.27
N ILE A 227 -5.43 18.20 0.50
CA ILE A 227 -4.28 18.11 -0.43
C ILE A 227 -2.91 17.88 0.25
N GLY A 228 -2.82 18.10 1.56
CA GLY A 228 -1.56 18.02 2.29
C GLY A 228 -0.70 19.29 2.18
N GLU A 229 0.51 19.25 2.72
CA GLU A 229 1.51 20.34 2.58
C GLU A 229 2.90 19.77 2.26
N PHE A 230 3.71 20.53 1.50
CA PHE A 230 5.13 20.21 1.30
C PHE A 230 5.91 20.28 2.63
N GLN A 231 6.82 19.32 2.85
CA GLN A 231 7.52 19.10 4.12
C GLN A 231 9.04 19.39 4.07
N CYS A 232 9.47 20.27 3.16
CA CYS A 232 10.88 20.58 2.90
C CYS A 232 11.38 21.89 3.54
N TYR A 233 10.82 22.31 4.67
CA TYR A 233 11.16 23.59 5.30
C TYR A 233 12.21 23.48 6.42
N ASP A 234 12.80 22.31 6.64
CA ASP A 234 13.96 22.19 7.52
C ASP A 234 15.19 22.81 6.86
N LYS A 235 16.15 23.27 7.68
CA LYS A 235 17.31 24.00 7.17
C LYS A 235 18.17 23.22 6.18
N TYR A 236 18.18 21.88 6.24
CA TYR A 236 19.02 21.04 5.39
C TYR A 236 18.39 20.90 3.99
N LEU A 237 17.09 20.58 3.92
CA LEU A 237 16.37 20.53 2.64
C LEU A 237 16.28 21.91 1.97
N LEU A 238 16.09 22.98 2.74
CA LEU A 238 16.13 24.35 2.20
C LEU A 238 17.50 24.71 1.61
N LYS A 239 18.59 24.29 2.26
CA LYS A 239 19.95 24.45 1.74
C LYS A 239 20.10 23.68 0.42
N GLY A 240 19.70 22.42 0.37
CA GLY A 240 19.76 21.60 -0.85
C GLY A 240 18.96 22.19 -2.02
N LEU A 241 17.73 22.68 -1.76
CA LEU A 241 16.93 23.37 -2.78
C LEU A 241 17.63 24.62 -3.32
N LYS A 242 18.21 25.43 -2.42
CA LYS A 242 18.94 26.65 -2.80
C LYS A 242 20.17 26.32 -3.66
N GLU A 243 20.96 25.33 -3.28
CA GLU A 243 22.15 24.92 -4.02
C GLU A 243 21.80 24.45 -5.43
N VAL A 244 20.74 23.64 -5.58
CA VAL A 244 20.26 23.18 -6.90
C VAL A 244 19.75 24.35 -7.75
N ALA A 245 19.03 25.30 -7.15
CA ALA A 245 18.54 26.48 -7.85
C ALA A 245 19.70 27.39 -8.34
N GLU A 246 20.72 27.58 -7.52
CA GLU A 246 21.92 28.36 -7.86
C GLU A 246 22.73 27.68 -8.97
N ALA A 247 22.92 26.36 -8.89
CA ALA A 247 23.64 25.57 -9.89
C ALA A 247 22.96 25.61 -11.27
N GLN A 248 21.63 25.73 -11.33
CA GLN A 248 20.87 25.86 -12.57
C GLN A 248 20.69 27.33 -13.04
N GLY A 249 21.31 28.29 -12.35
CA GLY A 249 21.21 29.72 -12.72
C GLY A 249 19.90 30.40 -12.32
N HIS A 250 19.07 29.75 -11.50
CA HIS A 250 17.75 30.23 -11.07
C HIS A 250 17.73 30.63 -9.60
N LYS A 251 18.61 31.55 -9.16
CA LYS A 251 18.75 31.94 -7.73
C LYS A 251 17.44 32.27 -7.02
N GLY A 252 16.46 32.84 -7.72
CA GLY A 252 15.15 33.18 -7.17
C GLY A 252 14.23 31.98 -6.85
N TRP A 253 14.57 30.78 -7.35
CA TRP A 253 13.79 29.55 -7.20
C TRP A 253 14.23 28.68 -6.02
N GLY A 254 15.27 29.08 -5.27
CA GLY A 254 15.80 28.36 -4.11
C GLY A 254 14.93 28.44 -2.85
N LYS A 255 13.60 28.31 -3.00
CA LYS A 255 12.61 28.37 -1.92
C LYS A 255 11.37 27.55 -2.31
N PRO A 256 10.62 26.99 -1.35
CA PRO A 256 9.37 26.29 -1.64
C PRO A 256 8.25 27.24 -2.14
N PRO A 257 7.25 26.74 -2.89
CA PRO A 257 6.12 27.54 -3.38
C PRO A 257 5.27 28.08 -2.23
N SER A 258 4.81 29.34 -2.37
CA SER A 258 4.06 30.06 -1.34
C SER A 258 2.55 30.08 -1.54
N ASN A 259 2.05 29.54 -2.65
CA ASN A 259 0.65 29.63 -3.09
C ASN A 259 -0.05 28.25 -3.14
N THR A 260 0.36 27.37 -2.23
CA THR A 260 -0.06 25.95 -2.14
C THR A 260 -1.26 25.71 -1.22
N GLY A 261 -1.82 26.74 -0.59
CA GLY A 261 -2.86 26.57 0.43
C GLY A 261 -2.32 25.98 1.73
N SER A 262 -3.13 25.13 2.37
CA SER A 262 -2.87 24.43 3.64
C SER A 262 -3.29 22.96 3.55
N TYR A 263 -2.99 22.16 4.59
CA TYR A 263 -3.30 20.72 4.64
C TYR A 263 -4.68 20.33 4.11
N ASN A 264 -5.74 21.05 4.49
CA ASN A 264 -7.13 20.73 4.16
C ASN A 264 -7.71 21.56 3.01
N SER A 265 -6.85 22.25 2.25
CA SER A 265 -7.28 22.96 1.04
C SER A 265 -7.71 21.95 -0.03
N LYS A 266 -8.49 22.43 -1.01
CA LYS A 266 -8.81 21.68 -2.23
C LYS A 266 -7.97 22.22 -3.40
N PRO A 267 -7.56 21.40 -4.39
CA PRO A 267 -6.63 21.82 -5.44
C PRO A 267 -7.09 23.10 -6.15
N GLN A 268 -8.36 23.16 -6.55
CA GLN A 268 -8.97 24.27 -7.29
C GLN A 268 -8.97 25.62 -6.55
N TYR A 269 -8.80 25.61 -5.23
CA TYR A 269 -8.75 26.82 -4.40
C TYR A 269 -7.32 27.28 -4.08
N THR A 270 -6.33 26.67 -4.72
CA THR A 270 -4.93 27.07 -4.59
C THR A 270 -4.42 27.53 -5.95
N GLU A 271 -3.63 28.59 -5.99
CA GLU A 271 -3.04 29.05 -7.26
C GLU A 271 -2.01 28.05 -7.79
N PHE A 272 -1.35 27.31 -6.89
CA PHE A 272 -0.37 26.30 -7.28
C PHE A 272 -1.02 25.06 -7.91
N PHE A 273 -2.08 24.47 -7.32
CA PHE A 273 -2.61 23.17 -7.74
C PHE A 273 -3.88 23.21 -8.60
N ARG A 274 -4.52 24.38 -8.80
CA ARG A 274 -5.69 24.47 -9.69
C ARG A 274 -5.34 24.09 -11.12
N ASP A 275 -6.35 23.82 -11.93
CA ASP A 275 -6.14 23.60 -13.37
C ASP A 275 -5.46 24.81 -14.02
N GLY A 276 -4.36 24.55 -14.75
CA GLY A 276 -3.50 25.60 -15.29
C GLY A 276 -2.69 26.39 -14.23
N GLY A 277 -2.60 25.89 -13.00
CA GLY A 277 -1.88 26.49 -11.89
C GLY A 277 -0.34 26.36 -11.98
N ASP A 278 0.33 26.94 -10.99
CA ASP A 278 1.79 27.09 -11.02
C ASP A 278 2.56 25.76 -10.92
N TYR A 279 1.93 24.64 -10.55
CA TYR A 279 2.55 23.31 -10.56
C TYR A 279 3.15 22.95 -11.93
N ASP A 280 2.56 23.46 -13.02
CA ASP A 280 3.05 23.27 -14.39
C ASP A 280 3.84 24.48 -14.93
N SER A 281 4.08 25.52 -14.13
CA SER A 281 4.99 26.61 -14.52
C SER A 281 6.44 26.12 -14.60
N TYR A 282 7.34 26.89 -15.22
CA TYR A 282 8.78 26.57 -15.20
C TYR A 282 9.33 26.38 -13.78
N TYR A 283 8.91 27.24 -12.86
CA TYR A 283 9.29 27.13 -11.45
C TYR A 283 8.65 25.91 -10.77
N GLY A 284 7.36 25.65 -11.02
CA GLY A 284 6.67 24.48 -10.47
C GLY A 284 7.31 23.16 -10.89
N ARG A 285 7.63 23.01 -12.18
CA ARG A 285 8.36 21.84 -12.70
C ARG A 285 9.74 21.70 -12.08
N PHE A 286 10.46 22.80 -11.88
CA PHE A 286 11.75 22.80 -11.19
C PHE A 286 11.60 22.32 -9.74
N PHE A 287 10.68 22.92 -8.97
CA PHE A 287 10.51 22.59 -7.55
C PHE A 287 10.03 21.15 -7.36
N LEU A 288 9.01 20.71 -8.10
CA LEU A 288 8.48 19.35 -8.04
C LEU A 288 9.51 18.32 -8.52
N GLY A 289 10.31 18.67 -9.52
CA GLY A 289 11.45 17.87 -9.97
C GLY A 289 12.49 17.69 -8.88
N TRP A 290 12.88 18.75 -8.17
CA TRP A 290 13.79 18.67 -7.03
C TRP A 290 13.20 17.86 -5.85
N TYR A 291 11.96 18.15 -5.49
CA TYR A 291 11.29 17.54 -4.33
C TYR A 291 11.11 16.02 -4.51
N SER A 292 10.63 15.59 -5.67
CA SER A 292 10.51 14.15 -6.00
C SER A 292 11.86 13.47 -6.20
N LYS A 293 12.85 14.17 -6.76
CA LYS A 293 14.20 13.62 -6.90
C LYS A 293 14.86 13.38 -5.54
N THR A 294 14.66 14.27 -4.57
CA THR A 294 15.17 14.10 -3.20
C THR A 294 14.62 12.82 -2.55
N LEU A 295 13.33 12.53 -2.74
CA LEU A 295 12.70 11.26 -2.35
C LEU A 295 13.38 10.05 -2.99
N ILE A 296 13.57 10.08 -4.30
CA ILE A 296 14.17 8.96 -5.04
C ILE A 296 15.62 8.72 -4.61
N GLU A 297 16.40 9.78 -4.41
CA GLU A 297 17.79 9.69 -3.97
C GLU A 297 17.92 9.17 -2.53
N HIS A 298 17.00 9.52 -1.63
CA HIS A 298 16.93 8.92 -0.30
C HIS A 298 16.70 7.40 -0.39
N GLY A 299 15.67 6.98 -1.13
CA GLY A 299 15.38 5.56 -1.34
C GLY A 299 16.56 4.82 -1.96
N ASP A 300 17.24 5.43 -2.94
CA ASP A 300 18.43 4.88 -3.60
C ASP A 300 19.57 4.61 -2.61
N ARG A 301 19.88 5.57 -1.73
CA ARG A 301 20.97 5.44 -0.73
C ARG A 301 20.65 4.37 0.30
N VAL A 302 19.44 4.38 0.86
CA VAL A 302 19.05 3.43 1.92
C VAL A 302 18.95 2.00 1.37
N LEU A 303 18.35 1.80 0.19
CA LEU A 303 18.28 0.48 -0.44
C LEU A 303 19.65 -0.06 -0.86
N SER A 304 20.58 0.82 -1.27
CA SER A 304 21.98 0.43 -1.53
C SER A 304 22.65 -0.15 -0.28
N ILE A 305 22.39 0.42 0.89
CA ILE A 305 22.86 -0.09 2.17
C ILE A 305 22.20 -1.44 2.46
N ALA A 306 20.86 -1.49 2.41
CA ALA A 306 20.09 -2.68 2.77
C ALA A 306 20.48 -3.90 1.94
N ILE A 307 20.63 -3.77 0.62
CA ILE A 307 20.99 -4.91 -0.23
C ILE A 307 22.42 -5.42 0.00
N THR A 308 23.30 -4.53 0.47
CA THR A 308 24.66 -4.91 0.86
C THR A 308 24.63 -5.68 2.18
N VAL A 309 23.91 -5.16 3.18
CA VAL A 309 23.80 -5.77 4.52
C VAL A 309 23.09 -7.12 4.48
N PHE A 310 21.99 -7.22 3.74
CA PHE A 310 21.14 -8.41 3.64
C PHE A 310 21.37 -9.20 2.36
N SER A 311 22.63 -9.26 1.90
CA SER A 311 22.97 -10.00 0.67
C SER A 311 22.41 -11.43 0.71
N GLY A 312 21.64 -11.79 -0.32
CA GLY A 312 20.97 -13.08 -0.44
C GLY A 312 19.54 -13.14 0.12
N THR A 313 19.06 -12.11 0.82
CA THR A 313 17.67 -11.97 1.28
C THR A 313 16.90 -11.01 0.37
N LYS A 314 15.60 -11.24 0.19
CA LYS A 314 14.74 -10.30 -0.55
C LYS A 314 14.63 -8.99 0.23
N ILE A 315 14.74 -7.89 -0.49
CA ILE A 315 14.50 -6.54 0.03
C ILE A 315 13.20 -6.02 -0.56
N ALA A 316 12.34 -5.46 0.28
CA ALA A 316 11.16 -4.72 -0.13
C ALA A 316 11.20 -3.30 0.43
N ALA A 317 10.45 -2.40 -0.18
CA ALA A 317 10.14 -1.11 0.42
C ALA A 317 8.74 -0.65 -0.01
N LYS A 318 8.11 0.12 0.87
CA LYS A 318 6.70 0.45 0.79
C LYS A 318 6.46 1.80 0.13
N ILE A 319 5.47 1.84 -0.76
CA ILE A 319 5.00 3.03 -1.47
C ILE A 319 3.50 3.19 -1.18
N SER A 320 3.13 4.34 -0.64
CA SER A 320 1.74 4.64 -0.26
C SER A 320 0.84 4.91 -1.46
N GLY A 321 -0.39 4.39 -1.46
CA GLY A 321 -1.42 4.64 -2.47
C GLY A 321 -2.19 5.94 -2.21
N ILE A 322 -1.69 7.06 -2.74
CA ILE A 322 -2.31 8.39 -2.57
C ILE A 322 -3.39 8.58 -3.63
N HIS A 323 -4.59 8.06 -3.36
CA HIS A 323 -5.66 7.95 -4.35
C HIS A 323 -6.58 9.17 -4.45
N TRP A 324 -6.58 10.08 -3.47
CA TRP A 324 -7.43 11.28 -3.50
C TRP A 324 -6.79 12.39 -4.34
N TRP A 325 -7.65 13.18 -5.00
CA TRP A 325 -7.30 14.14 -6.05
C TRP A 325 -6.66 13.55 -7.31
N TYR A 326 -6.57 12.22 -7.44
CA TYR A 326 -6.00 11.54 -8.60
C TYR A 326 -6.74 11.88 -9.91
N GLN A 327 -8.03 12.22 -9.84
CA GLN A 327 -8.79 12.63 -11.04
C GLN A 327 -8.64 14.13 -11.39
N THR A 328 -7.82 14.89 -10.65
CA THR A 328 -7.51 16.30 -10.99
C THR A 328 -6.30 16.37 -11.92
N ALA A 329 -6.09 17.49 -12.63
CA ALA A 329 -4.90 17.60 -13.49
C ALA A 329 -3.58 17.63 -12.69
N SER A 330 -3.59 18.20 -11.48
CA SER A 330 -2.40 18.38 -10.66
C SER A 330 -2.06 17.20 -9.76
N HIS A 331 -3.00 16.32 -9.45
CA HIS A 331 -2.78 15.20 -8.50
C HIS A 331 -2.21 15.71 -7.17
N ALA A 332 -2.77 16.79 -6.63
CA ALA A 332 -2.13 17.62 -5.59
C ALA A 332 -1.61 16.84 -4.36
N ALA A 333 -2.32 15.80 -3.90
CA ALA A 333 -1.87 14.99 -2.77
C ALA A 333 -0.66 14.12 -3.10
N GLU A 334 -0.58 13.54 -4.30
CA GLU A 334 0.62 12.83 -4.76
C GLU A 334 1.82 13.79 -4.80
N LEU A 335 1.63 15.00 -5.33
CA LEU A 335 2.68 16.01 -5.39
C LEU A 335 3.22 16.38 -4.00
N THR A 336 2.35 16.62 -3.02
CA THR A 336 2.80 16.97 -1.66
C THR A 336 3.49 15.81 -0.95
N CYS A 337 3.12 14.56 -1.27
CA CYS A 337 3.79 13.34 -0.81
C CYS A 337 5.17 13.12 -1.46
N GLY A 338 5.50 13.85 -2.52
CA GLY A 338 6.76 13.72 -3.27
C GLY A 338 6.66 12.85 -4.52
N TYR A 339 5.49 12.29 -4.82
CA TYR A 339 5.25 11.60 -6.08
C TYR A 339 4.91 12.63 -7.13
N TYR A 340 5.85 12.92 -8.03
CA TYR A 340 5.60 13.87 -9.12
C TYR A 340 4.75 13.25 -10.23
N ASN A 341 3.59 12.73 -9.87
CA ASN A 341 2.57 12.24 -10.77
C ASN A 341 1.61 13.39 -11.13
N THR A 342 1.24 13.51 -12.40
CA THR A 342 0.18 14.41 -12.88
C THR A 342 -0.58 13.72 -13.99
N SER A 343 -1.66 14.34 -14.49
CA SER A 343 -2.46 13.74 -15.58
C SER A 343 -1.68 13.57 -16.90
N PHE A 344 -0.50 14.19 -17.01
CA PHE A 344 0.38 14.15 -18.19
C PHE A 344 1.81 13.71 -17.87
N ARG A 345 2.09 13.28 -16.64
CA ARG A 345 3.42 12.81 -16.21
C ARG A 345 3.29 11.61 -15.28
N ASP A 346 3.94 10.51 -15.65
CA ASP A 346 4.08 9.35 -14.78
C ASP A 346 5.11 9.62 -13.66
N GLY A 347 4.62 9.72 -12.42
CA GLY A 347 5.43 9.91 -11.22
C GLY A 347 6.11 8.65 -10.69
N TYR A 348 5.60 7.48 -11.03
CA TYR A 348 6.00 6.20 -10.44
C TYR A 348 7.10 5.50 -11.24
N SER A 349 7.21 5.77 -12.54
CA SER A 349 8.24 5.17 -13.40
C SER A 349 9.67 5.37 -12.87
N SER A 350 10.01 6.57 -12.40
CA SER A 350 11.36 6.84 -11.85
C SER A 350 11.60 6.16 -10.51
N ILE A 351 10.56 5.99 -9.68
CA ILE A 351 10.64 5.22 -8.44
C ILE A 351 10.86 3.74 -8.79
N ALA A 352 10.08 3.20 -9.72
CA ALA A 352 10.24 1.83 -10.20
C ALA A 352 11.64 1.56 -10.76
N GLN A 353 12.23 2.49 -11.52
CA GLN A 353 13.61 2.38 -12.01
C GLN A 353 14.64 2.33 -10.87
N MET A 354 14.44 3.12 -9.81
CA MET A 354 15.28 3.07 -8.62
C MET A 354 15.16 1.71 -7.91
N PHE A 355 13.95 1.16 -7.78
CA PHE A 355 13.76 -0.20 -7.25
C PHE A 355 14.41 -1.27 -8.14
N ALA A 356 14.34 -1.12 -9.47
CA ALA A 356 14.96 -2.02 -10.43
C ALA A 356 16.48 -2.08 -10.27
N LYS A 357 17.12 -0.92 -10.07
CA LYS A 357 18.57 -0.81 -9.80
C LYS A 357 18.99 -1.69 -8.62
N HIS A 358 18.15 -1.75 -7.58
CA HIS A 358 18.39 -2.53 -6.37
C HIS A 358 17.73 -3.90 -6.38
N LYS A 359 17.04 -4.31 -7.45
CA LYS A 359 16.23 -5.55 -7.46
C LYS A 359 15.31 -5.69 -6.24
N ALA A 360 14.84 -4.56 -5.70
CA ALA A 360 13.96 -4.52 -4.55
C ALA A 360 12.51 -4.78 -5.00
N THR A 361 11.72 -5.41 -4.14
CA THR A 361 10.28 -5.57 -4.32
C THR A 361 9.58 -4.25 -3.99
N PHE A 362 8.70 -3.81 -4.89
CA PHE A 362 7.87 -2.63 -4.71
C PHE A 362 6.59 -3.05 -3.98
N ASN A 363 6.47 -2.73 -2.70
CA ASN A 363 5.28 -3.04 -1.92
C ASN A 363 4.29 -1.87 -1.98
N PHE A 364 3.07 -2.10 -2.48
CA PHE A 364 2.08 -1.06 -2.74
C PHE A 364 0.76 -1.30 -1.99
N THR A 365 0.21 -0.24 -1.40
CA THR A 365 -1.04 -0.28 -0.61
C THR A 365 -2.29 0.01 -1.45
N CYS A 366 -3.46 0.01 -0.81
CA CYS A 366 -4.76 0.40 -1.37
C CYS A 366 -5.36 -0.54 -2.42
N VAL A 367 -4.89 -1.79 -2.50
CA VAL A 367 -5.37 -2.75 -3.52
C VAL A 367 -6.77 -3.32 -3.24
N GLU A 368 -7.34 -3.05 -2.06
CA GLU A 368 -8.69 -3.42 -1.66
C GLU A 368 -9.75 -2.37 -2.02
N LEU A 369 -9.33 -1.12 -2.23
CA LEU A 369 -10.25 0.02 -2.38
C LEU A 369 -10.95 0.03 -3.74
N LEU A 370 -12.20 0.49 -3.72
CA LEU A 370 -13.07 0.60 -4.88
C LEU A 370 -13.36 2.07 -5.21
N THR A 371 -13.13 2.48 -6.45
CA THR A 371 -13.40 3.86 -6.91
C THR A 371 -14.89 4.17 -6.80
N SER A 372 -15.76 3.18 -7.03
CA SER A 372 -17.21 3.33 -6.84
C SER A 372 -17.63 3.66 -5.41
N GLU A 373 -16.93 3.13 -4.39
CA GLU A 373 -17.22 3.43 -2.99
C GLU A 373 -16.70 4.81 -2.61
N GLN A 374 -15.52 5.18 -3.08
CA GLN A 374 -15.00 6.54 -2.89
C GLN A 374 -15.94 7.58 -3.53
N ASN A 375 -16.46 7.33 -4.72
CA ASN A 375 -17.44 8.21 -5.37
C ASN A 375 -18.78 8.29 -4.63
N LYS A 376 -19.17 7.21 -3.92
CA LYS A 376 -20.42 7.16 -3.16
C LYS A 376 -20.31 7.91 -1.83
N TYR A 377 -19.21 7.70 -1.10
CA TYR A 377 -19.06 8.19 0.28
C TYR A 377 -18.26 9.49 0.36
N HIS A 378 -17.35 9.74 -0.57
CA HIS A 378 -16.46 10.91 -0.63
C HIS A 378 -16.33 11.47 -2.05
N PRO A 379 -17.45 11.83 -2.74
CA PRO A 379 -17.41 12.33 -4.12
C PRO A 379 -16.52 13.58 -4.27
N GLU A 380 -16.37 14.38 -3.21
CA GLU A 380 -15.53 15.56 -3.19
C GLU A 380 -14.03 15.28 -3.25
N ALA A 381 -13.60 14.04 -2.96
CA ALA A 381 -12.20 13.64 -2.96
C ALA A 381 -11.61 13.48 -4.36
N MET A 382 -12.46 13.35 -5.40
CA MET A 382 -12.03 13.07 -6.78
C MET A 382 -11.01 11.91 -6.82
N ALA A 383 -11.30 10.86 -6.04
CA ALA A 383 -10.41 9.75 -5.81
C ALA A 383 -10.57 8.66 -6.87
N ASP A 384 -9.46 8.00 -7.21
CA ASP A 384 -9.48 6.84 -8.12
C ASP A 384 -8.40 5.81 -7.74
N PRO A 385 -8.60 5.06 -6.64
CA PRO A 385 -7.66 4.02 -6.23
C PRO A 385 -7.46 2.95 -7.29
N GLU A 386 -8.49 2.57 -8.05
CA GLU A 386 -8.37 1.54 -9.09
C GLU A 386 -7.50 2.00 -10.26
N GLY A 387 -7.70 3.24 -10.74
CA GLY A 387 -6.86 3.85 -11.75
C GLY A 387 -5.40 4.00 -11.29
N LEU A 388 -5.19 4.40 -10.04
CA LEU A 388 -3.86 4.49 -9.43
C LEU A 388 -3.14 3.14 -9.39
N VAL A 389 -3.78 2.09 -8.85
CA VAL A 389 -3.19 0.73 -8.79
C VAL A 389 -2.79 0.25 -10.19
N GLN A 390 -3.64 0.46 -11.20
CA GLN A 390 -3.34 0.10 -12.58
C GLN A 390 -2.13 0.86 -13.13
N GLN A 391 -2.02 2.17 -12.89
CA GLN A 391 -0.88 2.98 -13.32
C GLN A 391 0.42 2.49 -12.68
N VAL A 392 0.42 2.32 -11.35
CA VAL A 392 1.60 1.91 -10.60
C VAL A 392 2.07 0.53 -11.05
N PHE A 393 1.18 -0.46 -11.10
CA PHE A 393 1.55 -1.83 -11.49
C PHE A 393 2.08 -1.89 -12.92
N LYS A 394 1.48 -1.15 -13.86
CA LYS A 394 1.99 -1.03 -15.22
C LYS A 394 3.42 -0.48 -15.25
N SER A 395 3.70 0.56 -14.46
CA SER A 395 5.01 1.21 -14.38
C SER A 395 6.06 0.29 -13.77
N VAL A 396 5.71 -0.37 -12.66
CA VAL A 396 6.61 -1.26 -11.92
C VAL A 396 6.94 -2.53 -12.72
N TRP A 397 5.93 -3.21 -13.28
CA TRP A 397 6.17 -4.36 -14.15
C TRP A 397 6.86 -3.97 -15.46
N GLY A 398 6.59 -2.77 -16.00
CA GLY A 398 7.29 -2.23 -17.15
C GLY A 398 8.79 -2.04 -16.91
N ALA A 399 9.19 -1.74 -15.67
CA ALA A 399 10.57 -1.68 -15.23
C ALA A 399 11.18 -3.05 -14.86
N GLY A 400 10.42 -4.15 -14.96
CA GLY A 400 10.87 -5.50 -14.58
C GLY A 400 10.96 -5.73 -13.07
N VAL A 401 10.26 -4.92 -12.27
CA VAL A 401 10.28 -4.97 -10.81
C VAL A 401 9.15 -5.85 -10.28
N SER A 402 9.41 -6.59 -9.20
CA SER A 402 8.40 -7.38 -8.50
C SER A 402 7.47 -6.47 -7.69
N VAL A 403 6.18 -6.77 -7.69
CA VAL A 403 5.17 -6.06 -6.90
C VAL A 403 4.72 -6.94 -5.74
N ALA A 404 4.84 -6.46 -4.51
CA ALA A 404 4.08 -6.96 -3.36
C ALA A 404 2.93 -6.00 -3.06
N SER A 405 1.95 -6.43 -2.26
CA SER A 405 0.81 -5.56 -1.95
C SER A 405 0.20 -5.79 -0.58
N GLU A 406 -0.49 -4.78 -0.10
CA GLU A 406 -1.17 -4.72 1.20
C GLU A 406 -2.53 -4.04 1.07
N ASN A 407 -3.50 -4.44 1.90
CA ASN A 407 -4.69 -3.63 2.09
C ASN A 407 -4.36 -2.39 2.95
N ALA A 408 -4.87 -1.22 2.57
CA ALA A 408 -4.66 0.02 3.32
C ALA A 408 -5.53 0.11 4.58
N LEU A 409 -6.76 -0.39 4.50
CA LEU A 409 -7.73 -0.41 5.59
C LEU A 409 -8.12 -1.85 5.94
N ALA A 410 -8.52 -2.09 7.19
CA ALA A 410 -9.04 -3.38 7.62
C ALA A 410 -10.25 -3.78 6.75
N CYS A 411 -10.26 -5.02 6.26
CA CYS A 411 -11.30 -5.53 5.36
C CYS A 411 -11.60 -6.99 5.70
N TYR A 412 -12.85 -7.26 6.08
CA TYR A 412 -13.28 -8.60 6.49
C TYR A 412 -14.33 -9.20 5.55
N ASP A 413 -14.79 -8.42 4.57
CA ASP A 413 -15.89 -8.80 3.70
C ASP A 413 -15.41 -9.40 2.36
N ARG A 414 -16.29 -10.23 1.79
CA ARG A 414 -16.03 -10.93 0.52
C ARG A 414 -15.72 -10.00 -0.65
N ARG A 415 -16.30 -8.80 -0.69
CA ARG A 415 -16.15 -7.88 -1.82
C ARG A 415 -14.74 -7.29 -1.83
N GLY A 416 -14.23 -6.83 -0.68
CA GLY A 416 -12.85 -6.35 -0.59
C GLY A 416 -11.82 -7.46 -0.84
N TYR A 417 -12.03 -8.67 -0.31
CA TYR A 417 -11.16 -9.81 -0.65
C TYR A 417 -11.16 -10.16 -2.14
N ASN A 418 -12.31 -10.10 -2.80
CA ASN A 418 -12.40 -10.30 -4.25
C ASN A 418 -11.61 -9.24 -5.00
N LYS A 419 -11.68 -7.98 -4.55
CA LYS A 419 -10.94 -6.88 -5.16
C LYS A 419 -9.43 -7.07 -5.03
N ILE A 420 -8.96 -7.49 -3.86
CA ILE A 420 -7.56 -7.87 -3.64
C ILE A 420 -7.15 -8.98 -4.61
N LEU A 421 -7.95 -10.05 -4.74
CA LEU A 421 -7.64 -11.16 -5.65
C LEU A 421 -7.55 -10.73 -7.12
N GLU A 422 -8.40 -9.80 -7.56
CA GLU A 422 -8.36 -9.27 -8.93
C GLU A 422 -7.07 -8.51 -9.22
N ASN A 423 -6.63 -7.68 -8.28
CA ASN A 423 -5.39 -6.92 -8.39
C ASN A 423 -4.16 -7.83 -8.24
N ALA A 424 -4.21 -8.81 -7.33
CA ALA A 424 -3.13 -9.76 -7.09
C ALA A 424 -2.90 -10.71 -8.28
N LYS A 425 -3.97 -11.06 -8.99
CA LYS A 425 -3.96 -11.99 -10.14
C LYS A 425 -4.71 -11.39 -11.34
N PRO A 426 -4.18 -10.36 -12.02
CA PRO A 426 -4.88 -9.72 -13.14
C PRO A 426 -5.35 -10.71 -14.20
N ARG A 427 -6.55 -10.48 -14.77
CA ARG A 427 -7.10 -11.34 -15.86
C ARG A 427 -6.33 -11.17 -17.17
N ILE A 428 -5.89 -9.95 -17.45
CA ILE A 428 -5.36 -9.54 -18.76
C ILE A 428 -3.94 -10.07 -18.96
N ASP A 429 -3.21 -10.29 -17.86
CA ASP A 429 -1.84 -10.78 -17.89
C ASP A 429 -1.63 -11.79 -16.76
N SER A 430 -1.84 -13.08 -17.05
CA SER A 430 -1.70 -14.15 -16.07
C SER A 430 -0.25 -14.42 -15.65
N GLU A 431 0.73 -13.83 -16.36
CA GLU A 431 2.15 -13.91 -16.00
C GLU A 431 2.52 -12.86 -14.95
N ARG A 432 1.85 -11.70 -14.96
CA ARG A 432 2.07 -10.59 -14.03
C ARG A 432 1.17 -10.66 -12.80
N ASN A 433 1.54 -11.54 -11.87
CA ASN A 433 0.95 -11.58 -10.53
C ASN A 433 1.79 -10.78 -9.54
N VAL A 434 1.18 -10.31 -8.45
CA VAL A 434 1.96 -9.88 -7.28
C VAL A 434 2.75 -11.07 -6.71
N VAL A 435 3.92 -10.82 -6.15
CA VAL A 435 4.83 -11.86 -5.64
C VAL A 435 4.49 -12.31 -4.22
N SER A 436 3.78 -11.46 -3.47
CA SER A 436 3.26 -11.70 -2.13
C SER A 436 2.13 -10.72 -1.82
N PHE A 437 1.27 -11.08 -0.88
CA PHE A 437 0.28 -10.19 -0.29
C PHE A 437 0.42 -10.20 1.23
N THR A 438 0.35 -9.04 1.87
CA THR A 438 0.40 -8.93 3.33
C THR A 438 -0.89 -8.29 3.85
N TYR A 439 -1.60 -9.04 4.70
CA TYR A 439 -2.89 -8.63 5.24
C TYR A 439 -2.71 -7.79 6.52
N LEU A 440 -3.32 -6.60 6.52
CA LEU A 440 -3.43 -5.70 7.65
C LEU A 440 -4.78 -5.92 8.34
N ARG A 441 -4.85 -6.40 9.58
CA ARG A 441 -3.80 -6.88 10.51
C ARG A 441 -4.39 -8.01 11.36
N LEU A 442 -3.54 -8.80 12.03
CA LEU A 442 -3.98 -9.68 13.11
C LEU A 442 -4.59 -8.86 14.26
N ASN A 443 -5.88 -9.04 14.49
CA ASN A 443 -6.61 -8.41 15.59
C ASN A 443 -7.77 -9.33 16.03
N PRO A 444 -8.47 -9.00 17.14
CA PRO A 444 -9.60 -9.80 17.61
C PRO A 444 -10.74 -9.92 16.59
N GLU A 445 -10.99 -8.87 15.81
CA GLU A 445 -12.07 -8.83 14.82
C GLU A 445 -11.84 -9.83 13.67
N LEU A 446 -10.59 -9.97 13.18
CA LEU A 446 -10.21 -11.01 12.22
C LEU A 446 -10.46 -12.42 12.76
N MET A 447 -10.32 -12.60 14.07
CA MET A 447 -10.48 -13.90 14.75
C MET A 447 -11.94 -14.21 15.10
N GLU A 448 -12.88 -13.30 14.87
CA GLU A 448 -14.31 -13.61 14.95
C GLU A 448 -14.70 -14.68 13.94
N HIS A 449 -15.68 -15.54 14.30
CA HIS A 449 -15.96 -16.77 13.57
C HIS A 449 -16.19 -16.56 12.06
N ASP A 450 -17.07 -15.63 11.70
CA ASP A 450 -17.45 -15.39 10.30
C ASP A 450 -16.30 -14.74 9.51
N ASN A 451 -15.60 -13.78 10.12
CA ASN A 451 -14.43 -13.11 9.52
C ASN A 451 -13.28 -14.10 9.29
N TYR A 452 -13.01 -14.97 10.26
CA TYR A 452 -11.99 -16.01 10.15
C TYR A 452 -12.31 -17.01 9.03
N LEU A 453 -13.58 -17.38 8.86
CA LEU A 453 -14.01 -18.27 7.78
C LEU A 453 -13.85 -17.61 6.40
N GLU A 454 -14.27 -16.35 6.25
CA GLU A 454 -14.12 -15.63 4.97
C GLU A 454 -12.64 -15.35 4.66
N PHE A 455 -11.82 -15.02 5.68
CA PHE A 455 -10.37 -14.91 5.54
C PHE A 455 -9.75 -16.24 5.09
N THR A 456 -10.16 -17.37 5.67
CA THR A 456 -9.71 -18.70 5.25
C THR A 456 -10.06 -18.99 3.79
N ARG A 457 -11.26 -18.60 3.34
CA ARG A 457 -11.66 -18.70 1.93
C ARG A 457 -10.75 -17.84 1.05
N PHE A 458 -10.50 -16.60 1.44
CA PHE A 458 -9.61 -15.68 0.72
C PHE A 458 -8.20 -16.25 0.56
N VAL A 459 -7.57 -16.73 1.65
CA VAL A 459 -6.25 -17.38 1.65
C VAL A 459 -6.21 -18.52 0.63
N ARG A 460 -7.21 -19.41 0.65
CA ARG A 460 -7.28 -20.55 -0.29
C ARG A 460 -7.35 -20.10 -1.74
N ARG A 461 -8.11 -19.05 -2.07
CA ARG A 461 -8.20 -18.53 -3.44
C ARG A 461 -6.91 -17.84 -3.88
N LEU A 462 -6.23 -17.16 -2.98
CA LEU A 462 -4.93 -16.55 -3.24
C LEU A 462 -3.85 -17.62 -3.54
N HIS A 463 -3.96 -18.79 -2.90
CA HIS A 463 -3.16 -19.98 -3.18
C HIS A 463 -3.61 -20.78 -4.42
N GLY A 464 -4.65 -20.33 -5.12
CA GLY A 464 -5.20 -21.01 -6.29
C GLY A 464 -5.85 -22.37 -5.96
N LYS A 465 -6.37 -22.54 -4.74
CA LYS A 465 -7.08 -23.75 -4.31
C LYS A 465 -8.59 -23.61 -4.56
N SER A 466 -9.23 -24.76 -4.82
CA SER A 466 -10.68 -24.85 -4.90
C SER A 466 -11.33 -24.51 -3.55
N ILE A 467 -12.45 -23.81 -3.63
CA ILE A 467 -13.37 -23.53 -2.51
C ILE A 467 -14.71 -24.21 -2.79
N SER A 468 -15.42 -24.62 -1.74
CA SER A 468 -16.69 -25.37 -1.82
C SER A 468 -17.90 -24.52 -2.20
N ASP A 469 -17.79 -23.20 -2.07
CA ASP A 469 -18.94 -22.29 -2.10
C ASP A 469 -19.24 -21.75 -3.51
N LEU A 470 -18.41 -22.10 -4.50
CA LEU A 470 -18.69 -21.79 -5.90
C LEU A 470 -19.71 -22.80 -6.45
N PRO A 471 -20.87 -22.36 -6.97
CA PRO A 471 -21.74 -23.26 -7.70
C PRO A 471 -20.97 -23.83 -8.89
N VAL A 472 -20.64 -25.12 -8.82
CA VAL A 472 -19.99 -25.86 -9.90
C VAL A 472 -20.89 -25.81 -11.12
N VAL A 473 -20.56 -24.97 -12.11
CA VAL A 473 -21.15 -25.09 -13.44
C VAL A 473 -20.56 -26.34 -14.07
N MET A 474 -21.19 -27.49 -13.81
CA MET A 474 -20.97 -28.64 -14.68
C MET A 474 -21.51 -28.27 -16.07
N PRO A 475 -20.70 -28.29 -17.14
CA PRO A 475 -21.23 -28.11 -18.48
C PRO A 475 -22.29 -29.18 -18.70
N LYS A 476 -23.56 -28.76 -18.86
CA LYS A 476 -24.65 -29.68 -19.16
C LYS A 476 -24.24 -30.50 -20.39
N PRO A 477 -24.28 -31.84 -20.34
CA PRO A 477 -24.01 -32.65 -21.52
C PRO A 477 -24.95 -32.20 -22.64
N LYS A 478 -24.39 -31.91 -23.82
CA LYS A 478 -25.16 -31.48 -25.00
C LYS A 478 -26.30 -32.48 -25.23
N THR A 479 -27.52 -32.08 -24.89
CA THR A 479 -28.72 -32.82 -25.25
C THR A 479 -28.89 -32.68 -26.76
N VAL A 480 -28.54 -33.75 -27.47
CA VAL A 480 -28.84 -33.88 -28.91
C VAL A 480 -30.36 -33.78 -29.07
N PRO A 481 -30.89 -32.86 -29.88
CA PRO A 481 -32.33 -32.73 -30.08
C PRO A 481 -32.89 -34.02 -30.70
N LYS A 482 -33.86 -34.65 -30.02
CA LYS A 482 -34.66 -35.72 -30.61
C LYS A 482 -35.52 -35.12 -31.73
N MET A 483 -35.20 -35.47 -32.98
CA MET A 483 -36.06 -35.15 -34.13
C MET A 483 -37.44 -35.79 -33.94
N ALA A 484 -38.49 -34.97 -34.07
CA ALA A 484 -39.87 -35.41 -34.09
C ALA A 484 -40.14 -36.27 -35.33
N LYS A 485 -40.70 -37.48 -35.13
CA LYS A 485 -41.27 -38.32 -36.19
C LYS A 485 -42.78 -38.12 -36.24
N LYS A 486 -43.27 -37.52 -37.34
CA LYS A 486 -44.52 -37.80 -38.09
C LYS A 486 -44.62 -36.70 -39.15
N HIS A 487 -44.63 -36.98 -40.44
CA HIS A 487 -45.63 -37.78 -41.13
C HIS A 487 -45.06 -38.61 -42.29
N GLU A 488 -45.67 -39.76 -42.46
CA GLU A 488 -45.52 -40.74 -43.53
C GLU A 488 -46.25 -40.25 -44.79
N LYS A 489 -45.62 -40.32 -45.97
CA LYS A 489 -46.25 -40.73 -47.24
C LYS A 489 -45.20 -40.88 -48.38
N VAL A 490 -44.94 -42.15 -48.73
CA VAL A 490 -44.94 -42.75 -50.09
C VAL A 490 -43.80 -42.45 -51.11
N LEU A 491 -43.25 -43.57 -51.62
CA LEU A 491 -42.68 -43.89 -52.97
C LEU A 491 -41.16 -43.74 -53.26
N ASN A 492 -40.53 -44.92 -53.28
CA ASN A 492 -39.50 -45.49 -54.19
C ASN A 492 -38.07 -44.95 -54.32
N PRO A 493 -37.10 -45.85 -54.64
CA PRO A 493 -35.66 -45.60 -54.46
C PRO A 493 -34.88 -45.55 -55.79
N LEU A 494 -34.02 -44.56 -56.00
CA LEU A 494 -32.96 -44.64 -57.02
C LEU A 494 -31.69 -43.85 -56.62
N ILE A 495 -30.60 -44.61 -56.49
CA ILE A 495 -29.31 -44.41 -57.20
C ILE A 495 -28.38 -43.23 -56.80
N SER A 496 -27.25 -43.66 -56.21
CA SER A 496 -25.84 -43.33 -56.50
C SER A 496 -25.26 -41.91 -56.41
N ALA A 497 -24.08 -41.91 -55.78
CA ALA A 497 -22.83 -41.36 -56.28
C ALA A 497 -22.52 -39.86 -56.13
N SER A 498 -21.52 -39.64 -55.27
CA SER A 498 -20.24 -38.99 -55.61
C SER A 498 -20.15 -37.46 -55.68
N LYS A 499 -19.08 -36.96 -55.02
CA LYS A 499 -18.26 -35.78 -55.35
C LYS A 499 -18.98 -34.42 -55.17
N MET A 500 -18.43 -33.38 -54.54
CA MET A 500 -17.07 -32.98 -54.14
C MET A 500 -17.12 -32.34 -52.76
#